data_AF-A0A7L4RDD2-F1
#
_entry.id   AF-A0A7L4RDD2-F1
#
_cell.length_a   1.000
_cell.length_b   1.000
_cell.length_c   1.000
_cell.angle_alpha   90.00
_cell.angle_beta   90.00
_cell.angle_gamma   90.00
#
_symmetry.space_group_name_H-M   'P 1'
#
loop_
_entity.id
_entity.type
_entity.pdbx_description
1 polymer ?
#
loop_
_entity_poly.entity_id
_entity_poly.type
_entity_poly.pdbx_seq_one_letter_code
_entity_poly.pdbx_strand_id
1 'polypeptide(L)'
;MQQFLDVPSDGRVTIAVDHREDEMFDELFKGMGAEVERRVLDVGDFLCSSRLVVERKARPDFEQSVMDGRLFSQLQNMVSNYERVVIVVEGVSDEERLSRNSLLGA
;
A
#
# COMPACT_ATOMS: atom_id res chain seq x y z
N MET A 1 -11.13 -8.90 -9.29
CA MET A 1 -11.13 -7.43 -9.09
C MET A 1 -12.13 -7.11 -7.99
N GLN A 2 -11.63 -6.78 -6.80
CA GLN A 2 -12.48 -6.38 -5.69
C GLN A 2 -13.14 -5.03 -6.05
N GLN A 3 -14.45 -4.94 -5.91
CA GLN A 3 -15.19 -3.74 -6.27
C GLN A 3 -14.96 -2.69 -5.18
N PHE A 4 -14.20 -1.64 -5.52
CA PHE A 4 -14.20 -0.43 -4.73
C PHE A 4 -15.47 0.35 -5.04
N LEU A 5 -16.20 0.76 -4.00
CA LEU A 5 -17.39 1.58 -4.16
C LEU A 5 -16.93 3.02 -4.42
N ASP A 6 -16.55 3.30 -5.67
CA ASP A 6 -16.32 4.67 -6.11
C ASP A 6 -17.69 5.38 -6.09
N VAL A 7 -17.94 6.10 -5.00
CA VAL A 7 -18.64 7.40 -4.86
C VAL A 7 -19.41 7.39 -3.53
N PRO A 8 -18.82 7.94 -2.44
CA PRO A 8 -19.58 8.43 -1.31
C PRO A 8 -20.43 9.62 -1.77
N SER A 9 -21.73 9.58 -1.46
CA SER A 9 -22.71 10.58 -1.86
C SER A 9 -22.45 11.99 -1.31
N ASP A 10 -21.48 12.16 -0.41
CA ASP A 10 -21.18 13.40 0.32
C ASP A 10 -19.82 14.04 -0.03
N GLY A 11 -19.06 13.46 -0.96
CA GLY A 11 -17.76 13.98 -1.41
C GLY A 11 -16.57 13.67 -0.50
N ARG A 12 -16.73 12.86 0.55
CA ARG A 12 -15.60 12.37 1.36
C ARG A 12 -14.84 11.28 0.61
N VAL A 13 -13.54 11.17 0.86
CA VAL A 13 -12.73 10.08 0.32
C VAL A 13 -12.93 8.85 1.20
N THR A 14 -13.27 7.71 0.61
CA THR A 14 -13.25 6.43 1.31
C THR A 14 -11.90 5.74 1.06
N ILE A 15 -11.35 5.09 2.08
CA ILE A 15 -10.18 4.23 1.98
C ILE A 15 -10.58 2.86 2.53
N ALA A 16 -10.41 1.82 1.73
CA ALA A 16 -10.52 0.46 2.25
C ALA A 16 -9.17 0.02 2.80
N VAL A 17 -9.15 -0.40 4.06
CA VAL A 17 -7.95 -0.81 4.79
C VAL A 17 -7.98 -2.32 4.96
N ASP A 18 -6.87 -3.00 4.64
CA ASP A 18 -6.77 -4.43 4.87
C ASP A 18 -6.90 -4.76 6.36
N HIS A 19 -7.70 -5.78 6.70
CA HIS A 19 -7.90 -6.22 8.08
C HIS A 19 -6.60 -6.61 8.82
N ARG A 20 -5.53 -6.94 8.09
CA ARG A 20 -4.22 -7.28 8.64
C ARG A 20 -3.43 -6.05 9.10
N GLU A 21 -3.78 -4.85 8.65
CA GLU A 21 -3.12 -3.61 9.09
C GLU A 21 -3.59 -3.15 10.47
N ASP A 22 -2.74 -2.39 11.15
CA ASP A 22 -2.97 -1.91 12.53
C ASP A 22 -4.21 -0.98 12.62
N GLU A 23 -4.97 -1.06 13.72
CA GLU A 23 -6.14 -0.22 13.99
C GLU A 23 -5.83 1.29 14.00
N MET A 24 -4.58 1.67 14.25
CA MET A 24 -4.15 3.07 14.22
C MET A 24 -4.39 3.77 12.87
N PHE A 25 -4.39 3.01 11.76
CA PHE A 25 -4.63 3.59 10.44
C PHE A 25 -6.07 4.09 10.28
N ASP A 26 -7.03 3.49 10.98
CA ASP A 26 -8.41 3.95 10.97
C ASP A 26 -8.51 5.34 11.59
N GLU A 27 -7.86 5.55 12.74
CA GLU A 27 -7.81 6.83 13.43
C GLU A 27 -7.06 7.88 12.61
N LEU A 28 -5.93 7.50 12.02
CA LEU A 28 -5.12 8.38 11.17
C LEU A 28 -5.94 8.90 9.97
N PHE A 29 -6.55 8.01 9.19
CA PHE A 29 -7.27 8.39 7.99
C PHE A 29 -8.56 9.17 8.32
N LYS A 30 -9.30 8.77 9.36
CA LYS A 30 -10.47 9.53 9.84
C LYS A 30 -10.07 10.92 10.33
N GLY A 31 -8.95 11.04 11.03
CA GLY A 31 -8.40 12.33 11.47
C GLY A 31 -8.03 13.27 10.32
N MET A 32 -7.74 12.71 9.13
CA MET A 32 -7.51 13.47 7.89
C MET A 32 -8.77 13.70 7.05
N GLY A 33 -9.95 13.28 7.54
CA GLY A 33 -11.24 13.51 6.90
C GLY A 33 -11.67 12.42 5.89
N ALA A 34 -11.01 11.26 5.90
CA ALA A 34 -11.44 10.11 5.10
C ALA A 34 -12.44 9.22 5.87
N GLU A 35 -13.33 8.56 5.14
CA GLU A 35 -14.08 7.42 5.65
C GLU A 35 -13.23 6.15 5.51
N VAL A 36 -13.27 5.26 6.50
CA VAL A 36 -12.46 4.04 6.52
C VAL A 36 -13.36 2.83 6.53
N GLU A 37 -13.07 1.89 5.62
CA GLU A 37 -13.74 0.61 5.55
C GLU A 37 -12.74 -0.54 5.65
N ARG A 38 -12.85 -1.36 6.70
CA ARG A 38 -12.00 -2.53 6.84
C ARG A 38 -12.49 -3.67 5.95
N ARG A 39 -11.60 -4.27 5.16
CA ARG A 39 -11.88 -5.41 4.28
C ARG A 39 -10.69 -6.35 4.22
N VAL A 40 -10.88 -7.59 3.77
CA VAL A 40 -9.76 -8.45 3.40
C VAL A 40 -9.43 -8.15 1.94
N LEU A 41 -8.25 -7.57 1.69
CA LEU A 41 -7.80 -7.25 0.34
C LEU A 41 -7.02 -8.43 -0.25
N ASP A 42 -7.28 -8.73 -1.53
CA ASP A 42 -6.54 -9.78 -2.24
C ASP A 42 -5.07 -9.37 -2.44
N VAL A 43 -4.81 -8.07 -2.62
CA VAL A 43 -3.48 -7.45 -2.76
C VAL A 43 -3.50 -6.02 -2.23
N GLY A 44 -2.35 -5.55 -1.75
CA GLY A 44 -2.19 -4.22 -1.16
C GLY A 44 -2.69 -4.12 0.26
N ASP A 45 -2.32 -3.03 0.91
CA ASP A 45 -2.69 -2.73 2.30
C ASP A 45 -3.80 -1.69 2.38
N PHE A 46 -3.82 -0.75 1.43
CA PHE A 46 -4.88 0.25 1.30
C PHE A 46 -5.38 0.34 -0.14
N LEU A 47 -6.69 0.24 -0.33
CA LEU A 47 -7.33 0.53 -1.60
C LEU A 47 -7.97 1.92 -1.51
N CYS A 48 -7.45 2.87 -2.28
CA CYS A 48 -7.80 4.29 -2.18
C CYS A 48 -8.81 4.74 -3.26
N SER A 49 -9.03 3.92 -4.27
CA SER A 49 -10.07 4.08 -5.31
C SER A 49 -10.17 2.77 -6.10
N SER A 50 -11.12 2.67 -7.04
CA SER A 50 -11.14 1.55 -7.99
C SER A 50 -9.85 1.38 -8.82
N ARG A 51 -9.01 2.42 -8.89
CA ARG A 51 -7.81 2.46 -9.74
C ARG A 51 -6.49 2.50 -8.99
N LEU A 52 -6.48 2.77 -7.68
CA LEU A 52 -5.27 3.02 -6.90
C LEU A 52 -5.21 2.11 -5.69
N VAL A 53 -4.23 1.22 -5.69
CA VAL A 53 -3.82 0.45 -4.51
C VAL A 53 -2.50 0.96 -3.96
N VAL A 54 -2.38 0.95 -2.65
CA VAL A 54 -1.18 1.30 -1.89
C VAL A 54 -0.70 0.07 -1.13
N GLU A 55 0.59 -0.20 -1.25
CA GLU A 55 1.30 -1.21 -0.45
C GLU A 55 2.25 -0.48 0.50
N ARG A 56 2.13 -0.75 1.78
CA ARG A 56 3.04 -0.28 2.82
C ARG A 56 4.14 -1.32 3.01
N LYS A 57 5.37 -0.86 3.19
CA LYS A 57 6.48 -1.77 3.45
C LYS A 57 7.50 -1.11 4.36
N ALA A 58 7.86 -1.77 5.45
CA ALA A 58 8.98 -1.31 6.26
C ALA A 58 10.27 -1.39 5.45
N ARG A 59 11.19 -0.46 5.66
CA ARG A 59 12.45 -0.37 4.91
C ARG A 59 13.26 -1.69 4.91
N PRO A 60 13.42 -2.41 6.04
CA PRO A 60 14.12 -3.70 6.03
C PRO A 60 13.42 -4.76 5.19
N ASP A 61 12.08 -4.81 5.22
CA ASP A 61 11.29 -5.75 4.44
C ASP A 61 11.34 -5.41 2.95
N PHE A 62 11.34 -4.11 2.61
CA PHE A 62 11.53 -3.64 1.25
C PHE A 62 12.89 -4.12 0.72
N GLU A 63 13.96 -3.83 1.44
CA GLU A 63 15.32 -4.24 1.08
C GLU A 63 15.42 -5.75 0.88
N GLN A 64 14.89 -6.53 1.82
CA GLN A 64 14.89 -7.99 1.71
C GLN A 64 14.05 -8.48 0.53
N SER A 65 12.89 -7.87 0.26
CA SER A 65 12.02 -8.25 -0.86
C SER A 65 12.62 -7.93 -2.23
N VAL A 66 13.42 -6.88 -2.33
CA VAL A 66 14.20 -6.55 -3.53
C VAL A 66 15.31 -7.57 -3.73
N MET A 67 16.09 -7.86 -2.69
CA MET A 67 17.17 -8.86 -2.75
C MET A 67 16.65 -10.25 -3.12
N ASP A 68 15.49 -10.64 -2.59
CA ASP A 68 14.86 -11.94 -2.84
C ASP A 68 14.02 -11.96 -4.14
N GLY A 69 13.89 -10.84 -4.85
CA GLY A 69 13.06 -10.69 -6.05
C GLY A 69 11.55 -10.76 -5.82
N ARG A 70 11.10 -10.99 -4.57
CA ARG A 70 9.68 -11.11 -4.20
C ARG A 70 8.89 -9.82 -4.41
N LEU A 71 9.55 -8.65 -4.36
CA LEU A 71 8.89 -7.37 -4.60
C LEU A 71 8.25 -7.33 -6.00
N PHE A 72 8.97 -7.80 -7.01
CA PHE A 72 8.56 -7.71 -8.40
C PHE A 72 7.36 -8.62 -8.71
N SER A 73 7.30 -9.81 -8.09
CA SER A 73 6.14 -10.70 -8.27
C SER A 73 4.89 -10.15 -7.59
N GLN A 74 5.02 -9.51 -6.42
CA GLN A 74 3.92 -8.80 -5.78
C GLN A 74 3.43 -7.62 -6.64
N LEU A 75 4.37 -6.81 -7.17
CA LEU A 75 4.07 -5.71 -8.08
C LEU A 75 3.34 -6.16 -9.34
N GLN A 76 3.77 -7.25 -9.99
CA GLN A 76 3.10 -7.82 -11.15
C GLN A 76 1.62 -8.16 -10.86
N ASN A 77 1.34 -8.71 -9.68
CA ASN A 77 -0.04 -9.00 -9.29
C ASN A 77 -0.83 -7.70 -9.08
N MET A 78 -0.26 -6.69 -8.41
CA MET A 78 -0.94 -5.40 -8.19
C MET A 78 -1.22 -4.64 -9.49
N VAL A 79 -0.24 -4.50 -10.39
CA VAL A 79 -0.41 -3.76 -11.67
C VAL A 79 -1.33 -4.48 -12.66
N SER A 80 -1.53 -5.79 -12.51
CA SER A 80 -2.53 -6.53 -13.29
C SER A 80 -3.96 -6.33 -12.80
N ASN A 81 -4.13 -5.90 -11.54
CA ASN A 81 -5.45 -5.66 -10.93
C ASN A 81 -5.82 -4.18 -10.85
N TYR A 82 -4.85 -3.26 -10.83
CA TYR A 82 -5.06 -1.82 -10.63
C TYR A 82 -4.26 -0.97 -11.62
N GLU A 83 -4.87 0.13 -12.08
CA GLU A 83 -4.25 1.11 -13.00
C GLU A 83 -3.01 1.77 -12.37
N ARG A 84 -3.06 2.01 -11.06
CA ARG A 84 -2.03 2.70 -10.29
C ARG A 84 -1.69 1.91 -9.04
N VAL A 85 -0.40 1.75 -8.81
CA VAL A 85 0.16 1.09 -7.63
C VAL A 85 1.16 2.06 -7.01
N VAL A 86 1.03 2.31 -5.72
CA VAL A 86 1.99 3.12 -4.95
C VAL A 86 2.58 2.23 -3.85
N ILE A 87 3.90 2.20 -3.74
CA ILE A 87 4.55 1.60 -2.57
C ILE A 87 5.01 2.73 -1.65
N VAL A 88 4.60 2.66 -0.39
CA VAL A 88 5.11 3.54 0.67
C VAL A 88 6.15 2.76 1.46
N VAL A 89 7.42 3.13 1.29
CA VAL A 89 8.53 2.55 2.05
C VAL A 89 8.74 3.38 3.32
N GLU A 90 8.49 2.79 4.48
CA GLU A 90 8.57 3.47 5.76
C GLU A 90 9.82 3.11 6.55
N GLY A 91 10.42 4.11 7.19
CA GLY A 91 11.56 3.96 8.09
C GLY A 91 12.83 4.63 7.59
N VAL A 92 13.61 5.15 8.53
CA VAL A 92 14.98 5.63 8.34
C VAL A 92 15.89 4.55 8.91
N SER A 93 16.50 3.74 8.05
CA SER A 93 17.53 2.80 8.48
C SER A 93 18.88 3.51 8.44
N ASP A 94 19.58 3.59 9.56
CA ASP A 94 20.98 4.02 9.61
C ASP A 94 21.94 2.95 9.05
N GLU A 95 21.46 1.71 8.90
CA GLU A 95 22.19 0.57 8.33
C GLU A 95 21.57 0.19 6.98
N GLU A 96 22.01 0.84 5.90
CA GLU A 96 21.59 0.49 4.54
C GLU A 96 22.18 -0.89 4.15
N ARG A 97 21.34 -1.92 3.96
CA ARG A 97 21.81 -3.25 3.50
C ARG A 97 21.92 -3.31 1.97
N LEU A 98 21.20 -2.42 1.28
CA LEU A 98 21.28 -2.18 -0.15
C LEU A 98 22.02 -0.88 -0.42
N SER A 99 22.92 -0.89 -1.40
CA SER A 99 23.54 0.35 -1.86
C SER A 99 22.46 1.33 -2.36
N ARG A 100 22.69 2.63 -2.19
CA ARG A 100 21.78 3.68 -2.69
C ARG A 100 21.42 3.51 -4.17
N ASN A 101 22.36 3.06 -5.00
CA ASN A 101 22.12 2.81 -6.42
C ASN A 101 21.20 1.60 -6.65
N SER A 102 21.36 0.53 -5.87
CA SER A 102 20.52 -0.65 -5.94
C SER A 102 19.11 -0.38 -5.41
N LEU A 103 18.98 0.48 -4.39
CA LEU A 103 17.69 0.93 -3.89
C LEU A 103 16.94 1.77 -4.94
N LEU A 104 17.62 2.71 -5.60
CA LEU A 104 17.01 3.60 -6.59
C LEU A 104 16.78 2.92 -7.96
N GLY A 105 17.49 1.83 -8.24
CA GLY A 105 17.41 1.11 -9.51
C GLY A 105 16.52 -0.13 -9.50
N ALA A 106 16.05 -0.57 -8.32
CA ALA A 106 15.02 -1.59 -8.18
C ALA A 106 13.64 -1.04 -8.59
#